data_AF-A0A2T3AK85-F1
#
_entry.id   AF-A0A2T3AK85-F1
#
_cell.length_a   1.000
_cell.length_b   1.000
_cell.length_c   1.000
_cell.angle_alpha   90.00
_cell.angle_beta   90.00
_cell.angle_gamma   90.00
#
_symmetry.space_group_name_H-M   'P 1'
#
loop_
_entity.id
_entity.type
_entity.pdbx_description
1 polymer ?
#
loop_
_entity_poly.entity_id
_entity_poly.type
_entity_poly.pdbx_seq_one_letter_code
_entity_poly.pdbx_strand_id
1 'polypeptide(L)'
;MSFLRGINSIHLPCVNFQTRSPESVSDFVEYSTSITKAKRPSYFRESSNGRAGVPGLLAVNIEQYEAFHGGLEALTNHVEAIKSSDQKYDGTRLWSIIGSFMPVLQQHLYEEIETLRRLTSCETRSTGRRRG
;
A
#
# COMPACT_ATOMS: atom_id res chain seq x y z
N MET A 1 11.55 6.94 1.35
CA MET A 1 10.30 7.39 0.68
C MET A 1 9.15 6.61 1.31
N SER A 2 8.06 7.26 1.77
CA SER A 2 6.91 6.49 2.29
C SER A 2 6.14 5.85 1.13
N PHE A 3 5.58 4.65 1.34
CA PHE A 3 4.83 3.91 0.31
C PHE A 3 3.70 4.74 -0.31
N LEU A 4 2.95 5.48 0.52
CA LEU A 4 1.91 6.41 0.08
C LEU A 4 2.43 7.53 -0.84
N ARG A 5 3.63 8.08 -0.56
CA ARG A 5 4.27 9.06 -1.45
C ARG A 5 4.64 8.45 -2.79
N GLY A 6 5.03 7.17 -2.81
CA GLY A 6 5.31 6.42 -4.04
C GLY A 6 4.05 6.19 -4.88
N ILE A 7 2.93 5.78 -4.27
CA ILE A 7 1.69 5.61 -5.06
C ILE A 7 1.14 6.97 -5.52
N ASN A 8 1.27 8.02 -4.72
CA ASN A 8 0.86 9.36 -5.15
C ASN A 8 1.70 9.92 -6.32
N SER A 9 2.99 9.59 -6.39
CA SER A 9 3.86 10.02 -7.50
C SER A 9 3.54 9.35 -8.83
N ILE A 10 2.80 8.23 -8.84
CA ILE A 10 2.30 7.59 -10.07
C ILE A 10 0.86 7.98 -10.40
N HIS A 11 0.03 8.27 -9.39
CA HIS A 11 -1.41 8.52 -9.56
C HIS A 11 -1.72 9.77 -10.39
N LEU A 12 -1.10 10.91 -10.07
CA LEU A 12 -1.38 12.17 -10.76
C LEU A 12 -0.82 12.24 -12.19
N PRO A 13 0.42 11.80 -12.47
CA PRO A 13 0.98 11.97 -13.81
C PRO A 13 0.56 10.88 -14.81
N CYS A 14 -0.04 9.76 -14.39
CA CYS A 14 -0.34 8.64 -15.28
C CYS A 14 -1.24 9.03 -16.49
N VAL A 15 -2.22 9.90 -16.30
CA VAL A 15 -3.09 10.37 -17.40
C VAL A 15 -2.38 11.30 -18.39
N ASN A 16 -1.27 11.93 -17.96
CA ASN A 16 -0.59 12.96 -18.74
C ASN A 16 0.52 12.39 -19.63
N PHE A 17 1.15 11.27 -19.27
CA PHE A 17 2.25 10.69 -20.07
C PHE A 17 1.81 10.30 -21.48
N GLN A 18 0.58 9.78 -21.62
CA GLN A 18 0.08 9.34 -22.92
C GLN A 18 -0.13 10.48 -23.92
N THR A 19 -0.38 11.70 -23.43
CA THR A 19 -0.70 12.87 -24.27
C THR A 19 0.43 13.89 -24.34
N ARG A 20 1.28 14.00 -23.31
CA ARG A 20 2.31 15.05 -23.21
C ARG A 20 3.75 14.56 -23.44
N SER A 21 4.03 13.29 -23.13
CA SER A 21 5.39 12.73 -23.20
C SER A 21 5.36 11.22 -23.50
N PRO A 22 4.87 10.81 -24.68
CA PRO A 22 4.80 9.40 -25.07
C PRO A 22 6.16 8.70 -25.05
N GLU A 23 7.24 9.43 -25.31
CA GLU A 23 8.62 8.96 -25.24
C GLU A 23 9.05 8.53 -23.82
N SER A 24 8.43 9.09 -22.78
CA SER A 24 8.75 8.80 -21.38
C SER A 24 7.88 7.69 -20.77
N VAL A 25 6.96 7.11 -21.54
CA VAL A 25 6.03 6.07 -21.04
C VAL A 25 6.80 4.85 -20.54
N SER A 26 7.86 4.43 -21.25
CA SER A 26 8.68 3.28 -20.83
C SER A 26 9.34 3.53 -19.47
N ASP A 27 9.98 4.68 -19.28
CA ASP A 27 10.63 5.06 -18.03
C ASP A 27 9.61 5.17 -16.88
N PHE A 28 8.43 5.71 -17.17
CA PHE A 28 7.34 5.81 -16.20
C PHE A 28 6.82 4.43 -15.77
N VAL A 29 6.71 3.47 -16.69
CA VAL A 29 6.30 2.09 -16.37
C VAL A 29 7.36 1.38 -15.53
N GLU A 30 8.65 1.56 -15.85
CA GLU A 30 9.77 1.01 -15.08
C GLU A 30 9.78 1.58 -13.64
N TYR A 31 9.59 2.89 -13.52
CA TYR A 31 9.46 3.56 -12.23
C TYR A 31 8.26 3.04 -11.43
N SER A 32 7.09 2.93 -12.07
CA SER A 32 5.85 2.44 -11.44
C SER A 32 5.99 0.97 -10.96
N THR A 33 6.67 0.14 -11.75
CA THR A 33 7.01 -1.24 -11.38
C THR A 33 7.92 -1.27 -10.14
N SER A 34 8.89 -0.37 -10.07
CA SER A 34 9.80 -0.28 -8.93
C SER A 34 9.09 0.14 -7.64
N ILE A 35 8.13 1.06 -7.73
CA ILE A 35 7.30 1.49 -6.59
C ILE A 35 6.41 0.34 -6.08
N THR A 36 5.74 -0.38 -6.99
CA THR A 36 4.82 -1.47 -6.64
C THR A 36 5.54 -2.68 -6.07
N LYS A 37 6.77 -2.96 -6.54
CA LYS A 37 7.63 -4.04 -6.02
C LYS A 37 8.45 -3.65 -4.79
N ALA A 38 8.48 -2.38 -4.41
CA ALA A 38 9.22 -1.94 -3.23
C ALA A 38 8.70 -2.71 -2.00
N LYS A 39 9.61 -3.34 -1.25
CA LYS A 39 9.25 -4.14 -0.08
C LYS A 39 8.38 -3.31 0.87
N ARG A 40 7.16 -3.78 1.13
CA ARG A 40 6.36 -3.23 2.22
C ARG A 40 7.12 -3.41 3.54
N PRO A 41 7.08 -2.40 4.42
CA PRO A 41 7.69 -2.52 5.74
C PRO A 41 7.20 -3.77 6.49
N SER A 42 8.07 -4.42 7.25
CA SER A 42 7.76 -5.66 7.97
C SER A 42 6.61 -5.53 8.97
N TYR A 43 6.41 -4.34 9.56
CA TYR A 43 5.30 -4.08 10.49
C TYR A 43 3.93 -4.28 9.85
N PHE A 44 3.79 -4.00 8.56
CA PHE A 44 2.57 -4.23 7.79
C PHE A 44 2.21 -5.73 7.71
N ARG A 45 3.24 -6.58 7.77
CA ARG A 45 3.09 -8.05 7.79
C ARG A 45 2.76 -8.55 9.20
N GLU A 46 3.14 -7.83 10.24
CA GLU A 46 2.86 -8.22 11.62
C GLU A 46 1.44 -7.82 12.05
N SER A 47 0.96 -6.66 11.58
CA SER A 47 -0.43 -6.22 11.75
C SER A 47 -1.42 -7.14 11.05
N SER A 48 -1.10 -7.63 9.84
CA SER A 48 -1.91 -8.61 9.10
C SER A 48 -1.85 -10.05 9.65
N ASN A 49 -0.79 -10.42 10.38
CA ASN A 49 -0.65 -11.77 10.95
C ASN A 49 -1.22 -11.89 12.38
N GLY A 50 -1.85 -10.86 12.93
CA GLY A 50 -2.48 -10.93 14.27
C GLY A 50 -1.48 -11.13 15.42
N ARG A 51 -0.18 -10.89 15.22
CA ARG A 51 0.90 -11.28 16.17
C ARG A 51 1.05 -10.38 17.40
N ALA A 52 0.08 -9.50 17.67
CA ALA A 52 0.10 -8.56 18.80
C ALA A 52 -0.08 -9.20 20.18
N GLY A 53 -0.42 -10.49 20.28
CA GLY A 53 -0.71 -11.13 21.58
C GLY A 53 -1.97 -10.62 22.29
N VAL A 54 -2.70 -9.66 21.71
CA VAL A 54 -3.99 -9.14 22.19
C VAL A 54 -5.09 -9.55 21.20
N PRO A 55 -5.96 -10.50 21.56
CA PRO A 55 -7.05 -10.95 20.69
C PRO A 55 -7.97 -9.79 20.26
N GLY A 56 -8.31 -9.71 18.97
CA GLY A 56 -9.25 -8.73 18.43
C GLY A 56 -8.69 -7.33 18.15
N LEU A 57 -7.56 -6.95 18.76
CA LEU A 57 -6.97 -5.60 18.57
C LEU A 57 -6.48 -5.35 17.13
N LEU A 58 -6.13 -6.42 16.41
CA LEU A 58 -5.65 -6.36 15.02
C LEU A 58 -6.69 -6.79 13.98
N ALA A 59 -7.90 -7.22 14.38
CA ALA A 59 -8.88 -7.78 13.44
C ALA A 59 -9.29 -6.77 12.37
N VAL A 60 -9.52 -5.51 12.76
CA VAL A 60 -9.82 -4.39 11.86
C VAL A 60 -8.67 -4.12 10.89
N ASN A 61 -7.42 -4.19 11.37
CA ASN A 61 -6.24 -4.02 10.51
C ASN A 61 -6.12 -5.13 9.46
N ILE A 62 -6.55 -6.36 9.76
CA ILE A 62 -6.54 -7.49 8.82
C ILE A 62 -7.61 -7.30 7.74
N GLU A 63 -8.85 -7.00 8.12
CA GLU A 63 -9.93 -6.77 7.15
C GLU A 63 -9.62 -5.60 6.21
N GLN A 64 -9.09 -4.51 6.75
CA GLN A 64 -8.66 -3.36 5.95
C GLN A 64 -7.46 -3.70 5.06
N TYR A 65 -6.51 -4.50 5.56
CA TYR A 65 -5.38 -5.00 4.76
C TYR A 65 -5.88 -5.74 3.52
N GLU A 66 -6.77 -6.71 3.69
CA GLU A 66 -7.36 -7.50 2.60
C GLU A 66 -8.12 -6.60 1.62
N ALA A 67 -8.86 -5.60 2.13
CA ALA A 67 -9.70 -4.72 1.34
C ALA A 67 -8.93 -3.86 0.32
N PHE A 68 -7.66 -3.46 0.58
CA PHE A 68 -6.85 -2.77 -0.43
C PHE A 68 -5.79 -3.66 -1.10
N HIS A 69 -5.47 -4.83 -0.53
CA HIS A 69 -4.42 -5.71 -1.03
C HIS A 69 -4.68 -6.16 -2.48
N GLY A 70 -5.92 -6.54 -2.80
CA GLY A 70 -6.30 -6.90 -4.17
C GLY A 70 -6.12 -5.76 -5.17
N GLY A 71 -6.34 -4.51 -4.76
CA GLY A 71 -6.09 -3.33 -5.59
C GLY A 71 -4.60 -3.09 -5.86
N LEU A 72 -3.74 -3.34 -4.86
CA LEU A 72 -2.28 -3.29 -5.03
C LEU A 72 -1.75 -4.40 -5.95
N GLU A 73 -2.30 -5.61 -5.85
CA GLU A 73 -1.97 -6.69 -6.79
C GLU A 73 -2.43 -6.35 -8.21
N ALA A 74 -3.64 -5.83 -8.37
CA ALA A 74 -4.15 -5.38 -9.67
C ALA A 74 -3.25 -4.30 -10.28
N LEU A 75 -2.78 -3.34 -9.47
CA LEU A 75 -1.82 -2.33 -9.90
C LEU A 75 -0.50 -2.95 -10.36
N THR A 76 0.07 -3.86 -9.57
CA THR A 76 1.34 -4.53 -9.87
C THR A 76 1.23 -5.34 -11.17
N ASN A 77 0.17 -6.15 -11.30
CA ASN A 77 -0.08 -6.97 -12.47
C ASN A 77 -0.28 -6.11 -13.73
N HIS A 78 -0.97 -4.97 -13.61
CA HIS A 78 -1.19 -4.09 -14.75
C HIS A 78 0.11 -3.44 -15.24
N VAL A 79 0.97 -2.94 -14.35
CA VAL A 79 2.25 -2.34 -14.78
C VAL A 79 3.23 -3.38 -15.34
N GLU A 80 3.21 -4.62 -14.82
CA GLU A 80 3.97 -5.75 -15.37
C GLU A 80 3.49 -6.16 -16.77
N ALA A 81 2.17 -6.18 -16.99
CA ALA A 81 1.57 -6.48 -18.29
C ALA A 81 1.92 -5.42 -19.35
N ILE A 82 2.03 -4.15 -18.94
CA ILE A 82 2.50 -3.08 -19.84
C ILE A 82 4.00 -3.27 -20.14
N LYS A 83 4.81 -3.56 -19.11
CA LYS A 83 6.26 -3.76 -19.23
C LYS A 83 6.63 -4.95 -20.14
N SER A 84 5.87 -6.03 -20.08
CA SER A 84 6.03 -7.22 -20.94
C SER A 84 5.51 -7.02 -22.37
N SER A 85 4.93 -5.86 -22.68
CA SER A 85 4.26 -5.55 -23.95
C SER A 85 2.98 -6.38 -24.23
N ASP A 86 2.45 -7.08 -23.21
CA ASP A 86 1.17 -7.79 -23.28
C ASP A 86 -0.02 -6.82 -23.31
N GLN A 87 0.16 -5.61 -22.76
CA GLN A 87 -0.83 -4.53 -22.78
C GLN A 87 -0.20 -3.21 -23.25
N LYS A 88 -0.98 -2.42 -23.99
CA LYS A 88 -0.62 -1.02 -24.27
C LYS A 88 -0.83 -0.18 -23.01
N TYR A 89 0.01 0.84 -22.86
CA TYR A 89 -0.16 1.83 -21.81
C TYR A 89 -1.52 2.55 -21.95
N ASP A 90 -2.27 2.59 -20.86
CA ASP A 90 -3.51 3.33 -20.72
C ASP A 90 -3.48 4.07 -19.37
N GLY A 91 -3.22 5.39 -19.45
CA GLY A 91 -3.13 6.23 -18.27
C GLY A 91 -4.44 6.30 -17.48
N THR A 92 -5.59 6.22 -18.16
CA THR A 92 -6.92 6.25 -17.53
C THR A 92 -7.21 4.96 -16.78
N ARG A 93 -6.81 3.81 -17.34
CA ARG A 93 -6.92 2.53 -16.64
C ARG A 93 -6.03 2.48 -15.41
N LEU A 94 -4.79 2.93 -15.52
CA LEU A 94 -3.87 3.01 -14.38
C LEU A 94 -4.42 3.94 -13.28
N TRP A 95 -4.97 5.10 -13.66
CA TRP A 95 -5.64 6.02 -12.74
C TRP A 95 -6.80 5.36 -12.00
N SER A 96 -7.67 4.65 -12.74
CA SER A 96 -8.85 3.97 -12.17
C SER A 96 -8.47 2.88 -11.18
N ILE A 97 -7.45 2.07 -11.50
CA ILE A 97 -6.95 1.04 -10.59
C ILE A 97 -6.46 1.68 -9.30
N ILE A 98 -5.63 2.73 -9.38
CA ILE A 98 -5.11 3.42 -8.18
C ILE A 98 -6.26 4.02 -7.37
N GLY A 99 -7.21 4.69 -8.03
CA GLY A 99 -8.38 5.28 -7.38
C GLY A 99 -9.26 4.27 -6.63
N SER A 100 -9.31 3.02 -7.09
CA SER A 100 -10.18 1.98 -6.50
C SER A 100 -9.79 1.56 -5.08
N PHE A 101 -8.50 1.60 -4.74
CA PHE A 101 -8.00 1.13 -3.44
C PHE A 101 -7.38 2.24 -2.58
N MET A 102 -7.06 3.40 -3.18
CA MET A 102 -6.39 4.50 -2.49
C MET A 102 -7.12 4.99 -1.23
N PRO A 103 -8.46 5.18 -1.21
CA PRO A 103 -9.17 5.62 -0.01
C PRO A 103 -9.01 4.63 1.16
N VAL A 104 -9.11 3.32 0.86
CA VAL A 104 -8.97 2.25 1.85
C VAL A 104 -7.55 2.17 2.38
N LEU A 105 -6.54 2.29 1.50
CA LEU A 105 -5.13 2.33 1.91
C LEU A 105 -4.83 3.53 2.83
N GLN A 106 -5.38 4.71 2.51
CA GLN A 106 -5.20 5.90 3.35
C GLN A 106 -5.83 5.71 4.73
N GLN A 107 -7.05 5.17 4.78
CA GLN A 107 -7.73 4.88 6.03
C GLN A 107 -6.94 3.88 6.88
N HIS A 108 -6.49 2.77 6.27
CA HIS A 108 -5.70 1.76 6.96
C HIS A 108 -4.43 2.35 7.57
N LEU A 109 -3.66 3.14 6.81
CA LEU A 109 -2.43 3.76 7.30
C LEU A 109 -2.71 4.75 8.45
N TYR A 110 -3.84 5.46 8.41
CA TYR A 110 -4.22 6.39 9.46
C TYR A 110 -4.61 5.65 10.74
N GLU A 111 -5.44 4.61 10.65
CA GLU A 111 -5.89 3.82 11.79
C GLU A 111 -4.76 2.96 12.38
N GLU A 112 -3.83 2.49 11.55
CA GLU A 112 -2.67 1.71 11.99
C GLU A 112 -1.82 2.49 13.00
N ILE A 113 -1.69 3.83 12.88
CA ILE A 113 -0.98 4.66 13.85
C ILE A 113 -1.61 4.54 15.25
N GLU A 114 -2.93 4.59 15.33
CA GLU A 114 -3.66 4.48 16.60
C GLU A 114 -3.57 3.07 17.17
N THR A 115 -3.70 2.04 16.32
CA THR A 115 -3.52 0.64 16.72
C THR A 115 -2.12 0.40 17.28
N LEU A 116 -1.08 0.91 16.62
CA LEU A 116 0.31 0.82 17.09
C LEU A 116 0.51 1.55 18.43
N ARG A 117 -0.06 2.76 18.61
CA ARG A 117 -0.02 3.47 19.90
C ARG A 117 -0.65 2.65 21.03
N ARG A 118 -1.78 1.98 20.77
CA ARG A 118 -2.47 1.13 21.75
C ARG A 118 -1.62 -0.07 22.12
N LEU A 119 -0.98 -0.72 21.14
CA LEU A 119 -0.05 -1.83 21.38
C LEU A 119 1.09 -1.42 22.31
N THR A 120 1.74 -0.29 22.04
CA THR A 120 2.83 0.20 22.91
C THR A 120 2.33 0.45 24.34
N SER A 121 1.12 0.99 24.50
CA SER A 121 0.54 1.23 25.83
C SER A 121 0.18 -0.05 26.60
N CYS A 122 -0.21 -1.12 25.90
CA CYS A 122 -0.50 -2.42 26.48
C CYS A 122 0.78 -3.12 26.96
N GLU A 123 1.88 -3.06 26.20
CA GLU A 123 3.18 -3.61 26.59
C GLU A 123 3.76 -2.93 27.85
N THR A 124 3.57 -1.61 27.99
CA THR A 124 3.97 -0.88 29.19
C THR A 124 3.15 -1.27 30.43
N ARG A 125 1.88 -1.68 30.26
CA ARG A 125 1.04 -2.19 31.36
C ARG A 125 1.39 -3.62 31.76
N SER A 126 1.80 -4.49 30.83
CA SER A 126 2.20 -5.86 31.16
C SER A 126 3.57 -5.95 31.82
N THR A 127 4.45 -4.96 31.61
CA THR A 127 5.78 -4.90 32.25
C THR A 127 5.78 -4.23 33.63
N GLY A 128 4.71 -3.51 34.00
CA GLY A 128 4.56 -2.83 35.29
C GLY A 128 4.12 -3.69 36.48
N ARG A 129 3.86 -5.00 36.31
CA ARG A 129 3.37 -5.89 37.38
C ARG A 129 4.37 -7.00 37.72
N ARG A 130 5.60 -6.61 38.08
CA ARG A 130 6.51 -7.43 38.92
C ARG A 130 7.18 -6.53 39.95
N ARG A 131 6.43 -6.14 40.98
CA ARG A 131 6.97 -5.85 42.30
C ARG A 131 6.10 -6.60 43.31
N GLY A 132 6.68 -7.65 43.85
CA GLY A 132 6.23 -8.47 44.95
C GLY A 132 7.48 -9.18 45.46
#